data_AF-A0A9D9CLM7-F1
#
_entry.id   AF-A0A9D9CLM7-F1
#
_cell.length_a   1.000
_cell.length_b   1.000
_cell.length_c   1.000
_cell.angle_alpha   90.00
_cell.angle_beta   90.00
_cell.angle_gamma   90.00
#
_symmetry.space_group_name_H-M   'P 1'
#
loop_
_entity.id
_entity.type
_entity.pdbx_description
1 polymer ?
#
loop_
_entity_poly.entity_id
_entity_poly.type
_entity_poly.pdbx_seq_one_letter_code
_entity_poly.pdbx_strand_id
1 'polypeptide(L)'
;MILYHGTNMAFDAIDLKKSKPNKDFGRGFYLSADYDQALAMAKIKVDQLEEGEPTVLAFEVDEVQMEQLNILCFFSERKRLLNY
;
A
#
# COMPACT_ATOMS: atom_id res chain seq x y z
N MET A 1 -2.20 -9.96 11.92
CA MET A 1 -2.23 -8.48 12.06
C MET A 1 -3.11 -7.86 10.97
N ILE A 2 -3.66 -6.66 11.19
CA ILE A 2 -4.42 -5.93 10.15
C ILE A 2 -3.48 -4.95 9.44
N LEU A 3 -3.51 -4.97 8.10
CA LEU A 3 -2.77 -4.04 7.25
C LEU A 3 -3.71 -3.36 6.24
N TYR A 4 -3.36 -2.16 5.82
CA TYR A 4 -4.21 -1.29 5.02
C TYR A 4 -3.63 -0.98 3.65
N HIS A 5 -4.47 -0.97 2.63
CA HIS A 5 -4.13 -0.54 1.27
C HIS A 5 -4.97 0.67 0.86
N GLY A 6 -4.31 1.77 0.49
CA GLY A 6 -4.95 2.94 -0.09
C GLY A 6 -5.12 2.83 -1.60
N THR A 7 -6.35 2.98 -2.09
CA THR A 7 -6.74 2.84 -3.50
C THR A 7 -7.81 3.88 -3.88
N ASN A 8 -8.10 4.03 -5.17
CA ASN A 8 -9.18 4.91 -5.67
C ASN A 8 -10.52 4.17 -5.88
N MET A 9 -10.54 2.85 -5.64
CA MET A 9 -11.75 2.02 -5.72
C MET A 9 -11.56 0.72 -4.95
N ALA A 10 -12.65 0.14 -4.46
CA ALA A 10 -12.66 -1.20 -3.89
C ALA A 10 -12.46 -2.29 -4.96
N PHE A 11 -11.91 -3.43 -4.57
CA PHE A 11 -11.71 -4.60 -5.42
C PHE A 11 -11.61 -5.87 -4.57
N ASP A 12 -12.00 -7.00 -5.17
CA ASP A 12 -12.01 -8.30 -4.47
C ASP A 12 -10.75 -9.14 -4.72
N ALA A 13 -10.03 -8.85 -5.82
CA ALA A 13 -8.83 -9.60 -6.20
C ALA A 13 -7.64 -8.68 -6.48
N ILE A 14 -6.49 -9.05 -5.93
CA ILE A 14 -5.22 -8.33 -6.11
C ILE A 14 -4.65 -8.66 -7.49
N ASP A 15 -4.47 -7.64 -8.33
CA ASP A 15 -3.78 -7.76 -9.62
C ASP A 15 -2.51 -6.88 -9.63
N LEU A 16 -1.34 -7.52 -9.53
CA LEU A 16 -0.05 -6.84 -9.52
C LEU A 16 0.26 -6.13 -10.85
N LYS A 17 -0.44 -6.45 -11.95
CA LYS A 17 -0.28 -5.75 -13.23
C LYS A 17 -0.82 -4.31 -13.17
N LYS A 18 -1.78 -4.04 -12.27
CA LYS A 18 -2.29 -2.69 -11.98
C LYS A 18 -1.32 -1.84 -11.16
N SER A 19 -0.27 -2.44 -10.62
CA SER A 19 0.82 -1.71 -9.96
C SER A 19 1.65 -0.96 -11.02
N LYS A 20 1.95 0.31 -10.74
CA LYS A 20 2.74 1.17 -11.65
C LYS A 20 4.07 0.47 -11.98
N PRO A 21 4.45 0.38 -13.27
CA PRO A 21 5.81 -0.05 -13.61
C PRO A 21 6.81 0.97 -13.03
N ASN A 22 7.93 0.50 -12.52
CA ASN A 22 9.06 1.32 -12.04
C ASN A 22 8.88 2.02 -10.68
N LYS A 23 8.22 1.39 -9.70
CA LYS A 23 8.43 1.79 -8.30
C LYS A 23 9.79 1.35 -7.78
N ASP A 24 10.27 1.98 -6.72
CA ASP A 24 11.59 1.71 -6.09
C ASP A 24 11.83 0.23 -5.78
N PHE A 25 10.76 -0.53 -5.49
CA PHE A 25 10.80 -1.95 -5.18
C PHE A 25 10.04 -2.82 -6.20
N GLY A 26 9.84 -2.30 -7.42
CA GLY A 26 9.16 -3.00 -8.50
C GLY A 26 7.64 -3.06 -8.34
N ARG A 27 7.01 -4.01 -9.04
CA ARG A 27 5.56 -4.22 -8.94
C ARG A 27 5.25 -5.07 -7.72
N GLY A 28 4.45 -4.50 -6.82
CA GLY A 28 4.00 -5.19 -5.62
C GLY A 28 2.66 -4.66 -5.13
N PHE A 29 2.15 -5.35 -4.10
CA PHE A 29 0.99 -4.92 -3.34
C PHE A 29 1.48 -4.26 -2.05
N TYR A 30 1.23 -2.95 -1.92
CA TYR A 30 1.80 -2.15 -0.85
C TYR A 30 0.78 -1.97 0.27
N LEU A 31 1.19 -2.35 1.47
CA LEU A 31 0.38 -2.34 2.68
C LEU A 31 1.02 -1.44 3.74
N SER A 32 0.21 -0.79 4.56
CA SER A 32 0.65 -0.04 5.73
C SER A 32 -0.03 -0.55 7.00
N ALA A 33 0.67 -0.54 8.12
CA ALA A 33 0.07 -0.77 9.44
C ALA A 33 -0.68 0.47 9.96
N ASP A 34 -0.47 1.64 9.35
CA ASP A 34 -1.10 2.91 9.70
C ASP A 34 -2.22 3.24 8.71
N TYR A 35 -3.44 3.32 9.24
CA TYR A 35 -4.64 3.65 8.46
C TYR A 35 -4.57 5.05 7.84
N ASP A 36 -4.10 6.05 8.59
CA ASP A 36 -4.05 7.44 8.11
C ASP A 36 -3.02 7.57 6.99
N GLN A 37 -1.92 6.83 7.06
CA GLN A 37 -0.96 6.73 5.97
C GLN A 37 -1.60 6.10 4.72
N ALA A 38 -2.34 5.00 4.87
CA ALA A 38 -3.04 4.36 3.75
C ALA A 38 -4.09 5.30 3.13
N LEU A 39 -4.84 6.03 3.94
CA LEU A 39 -5.82 7.02 3.50
C LEU A 39 -5.16 8.18 2.74
N ALA A 40 -4.02 8.68 3.23
CA ALA A 40 -3.25 9.71 2.52
C ALA A 40 -2.80 9.22 1.14
N MET A 41 -2.36 7.95 1.02
CA MET A 41 -2.01 7.35 -0.26
C MET A 41 -3.23 7.19 -1.19
N ALA A 42 -4.39 6.84 -0.65
CA ALA A 42 -5.65 6.76 -1.40
C ALA A 42 -6.04 8.11 -2.01
N LYS A 43 -5.95 9.20 -1.24
CA LYS A 43 -6.20 10.57 -1.72
C LYS A 43 -5.27 10.95 -2.87
N ILE A 44 -3.96 10.76 -2.69
CA ILE A 44 -2.97 11.01 -3.74
C ILE A 44 -3.28 10.17 -4.99
N LYS A 45 -3.72 8.93 -4.82
CA LYS A 45 -4.02 8.03 -5.94
C LYS A 45 -5.24 8.52 -6.75
N VAL A 46 -6.27 9.02 -6.08
CA VAL A 46 -7.43 9.65 -6.74
C VAL A 46 -7.00 10.91 -7.47
N ASP A 47 -6.27 11.80 -6.81
CA ASP A 47 -5.79 13.05 -7.41
C ASP A 47 -4.93 12.80 -8.66
N GLN A 48 -4.10 11.74 -8.65
CA GLN A 48 -3.26 11.36 -9.79
C GLN A 48 -4.03 10.76 -10.98
N LEU A 49 -5.19 10.16 -10.74
CA LEU A 49 -5.99 9.51 -11.77
C LEU A 49 -7.18 10.37 -12.22
N GLU A 50 -7.53 11.39 -11.41
CA GLU A 50 -8.74 12.19 -11.56
C GLU A 50 -10.01 11.33 -11.63
N GLU A 51 -10.00 10.16 -10.98
CA GLU A 51 -11.04 9.14 -11.06
C GLU A 51 -11.19 8.37 -9.74
N GLY A 52 -12.44 8.07 -9.38
CA GLY A 52 -12.79 7.26 -8.22
C GLY A 52 -12.82 8.08 -6.92
N GLU A 53 -12.82 7.37 -5.80
CA GLU A 53 -12.90 7.96 -4.46
C GLU A 53 -11.88 7.34 -3.50
N PRO A 54 -11.31 8.11 -2.55
CA PRO A 54 -10.30 7.59 -1.66
C PRO A 54 -10.85 6.44 -0.82
N THR A 55 -10.35 5.23 -1.07
CA THR A 55 -10.82 4.00 -0.44
C THR A 55 -9.66 3.31 0.27
N VAL A 56 -9.89 2.84 1.50
CA VAL A 56 -8.92 2.06 2.27
C VAL A 56 -9.46 0.66 2.45
N LEU A 57 -8.73 -0.34 1.95
CA LEU A 57 -9.03 -1.75 2.14
C LEU A 57 -8.21 -2.28 3.31
N ALA A 58 -8.86 -3.04 4.19
CA ALA A 58 -8.22 -3.72 5.32
C ALA A 58 -8.01 -5.20 4.99
N PHE A 59 -6.82 -5.70 5.27
CA PHE A 59 -6.43 -7.08 5.08
C PHE A 59 -5.98 -7.66 6.42
N GLU A 60 -6.65 -8.71 6.85
CA GLU A 60 -6.16 -9.54 7.94
C GLU A 60 -5.11 -10.49 7.39
N VAL A 61 -3.90 -10.42 7.94
CA VAL A 61 -2.76 -11.20 7.49
C VAL A 61 -2.21 -12.00 8.66
N ASP A 62 -2.11 -13.31 8.48
CA ASP A 62 -1.47 -14.21 9.43
C ASP A 62 0.04 -14.28 9.17
N GLU A 63 0.86 -14.26 10.23
CA GLU A 63 2.32 -14.28 10.12
C GLU A 63 2.84 -15.54 9.41
N VAL A 64 2.20 -16.69 9.60
CA VAL A 64 2.56 -17.95 8.93
C VAL A 64 2.22 -17.90 7.44
N GLN A 65 1.12 -17.24 7.08
CA GLN A 65 0.74 -17.05 5.67
C GLN A 65 1.68 -16.07 4.97
N MET A 66 2.18 -15.07 5.70
CA MET A 66 3.18 -14.13 5.19
C MET A 66 4.49 -14.81 4.79
N GLU A 67 4.93 -15.84 5.52
CA GLU A 67 6.16 -16.57 5.20
C GLU A 67 6.13 -17.24 3.81
N GLN A 68 4.94 -17.48 3.26
CA GLN A 68 4.75 -18.06 1.93
C GLN A 68 4.84 -17.03 0.80
N LEU A 69 4.92 -15.74 1.14
CA LEU A 69 4.97 -14.63 0.19
C LEU A 69 6.38 -14.06 0.09
N ASN A 70 6.69 -13.46 -1.06
CA ASN A 70 7.93 -12.71 -1.22
C ASN A 70 7.74 -11.29 -0.63
N ILE A 71 7.99 -11.16 0.67
CA ILE A 71 7.69 -9.93 1.44
C ILE A 71 8.95 -9.11 1.66
N LEU A 72 8.83 -7.82 1.39
CA LEU A 72 9.79 -6.81 1.81
C LEU A 72 9.14 -5.93 2.89
N CYS A 73 9.58 -6.09 4.13
CA CYS A 73 9.05 -5.35 5.26
C CYS A 73 9.98 -4.17 5.60
N PHE A 74 9.39 -2.98 5.77
CA PHE A 74 10.11 -1.78 6.17
C PHE A 74 9.57 -1.28 7.50
N PHE A 75 10.39 -1.34 8.54
CA PHE A 75 10.07 -0.71 9.81
C PHE A 75 10.45 0.76 9.75
N SER A 76 9.47 1.64 9.96
CA SER A 76 9.70 3.08 10.03
C SER A 76 10.33 3.44 11.38
N GLU A 77 11.66 3.40 11.47
CA GLU A 77 12.40 4.23 12.44
C GLU A 77 12.63 5.61 11.80
N ARG A 78 11.57 6.42 11.67
CA ARG A 78 11.71 7.76 11.08
C ARG A 78 12.18 8.79 12.10
N LYS A 79 13.50 9.02 12.16
CA LYS A 79 14.08 10.36 12.33
C LYS A 79 15.39 10.51 11.56
N ARG A 80 15.30 10.75 10.25
CA ARG A 80 16.22 11.68 9.59
C ARG A 80 15.58 12.22 8.32
N LEU A 81 15.18 13.49 8.40
CA LEU A 81 15.02 14.35 7.24
C LEU A 81 16.33 14.29 6.43
N LEU A 82 16.30 13.68 5.25
CA LEU A 82 17.28 13.99 4.22
C LEU A 82 16.79 15.28 3.57
N ASN A 83 17.35 16.38 4.04
CA ASN A 83 17.35 17.65 3.30
C ASN A 83 18.09 17.38 1.97
N TYR A 84 17.39 17.63 0.86
CA TYR A 84 18.06 18.02 -0.38
C TYR A 84 18.43 19.50 -0.30
#